data_AF-A0A151IT94-F1
#
_entry.id   AF-A0A151IT94-F1
#
_cell.length_a   1.000
_cell.length_b   1.000
_cell.length_c   1.000
_cell.angle_alpha   90.00
_cell.angle_beta   90.00
_cell.angle_gamma   90.00
#
_symmetry.space_group_name_H-M   'P 1'
#
loop_
_entity.id
_entity.type
_entity.pdbx_description
1 polymer ?
#
loop_
_entity_poly.entity_id
_entity_poly.type
_entity_poly.pdbx_seq_one_letter_code
_entity_poly.pdbx_strand_id
1 'polypeptide(L)'
;MRRQVRLFLIVHILYRPALIPKLWPAEPLRVIIKLGTIKEFAIGEYPSVQDTGKAGTGLGTAITEIKLHALVCDAPAKSFILGVKNHNGYYSCTKCTEGKYVNGRVYFPIKDTNPFLQTDEDFFNNKYEDYQIVETIFIKIPKFGPITDVPLDYMHLVCLGVVKKLILLWLTGPLSVRLSNNMINNISEQLMQIRNSVPYDYTRRPRSMKHVRLWKATEFRQFFLNSK
;
A
#
# COMPACT_ATOMS: atom_id res chain seq x y z
N MET A 1 1.15 -20.32 12.24
CA MET A 1 0.17 -19.20 12.26
C MET A 1 0.06 -18.64 10.84
N ARG A 2 -0.93 -19.05 10.04
CA ARG A 2 -1.07 -18.62 8.62
C ARG A 2 -1.55 -17.17 8.58
N ARG A 3 -0.64 -16.20 8.41
CA ARG A 3 -1.01 -14.80 8.16
C ARG A 3 -1.53 -14.68 6.73
N GLN A 4 -2.82 -14.39 6.56
CA GLN A 4 -3.34 -13.93 5.28
C GLN A 4 -2.71 -12.56 4.98
N VAL A 5 -1.82 -12.52 3.99
CA VAL A 5 -1.29 -11.27 3.46
C VAL A 5 -2.22 -10.79 2.36
N ARG A 6 -2.62 -9.51 2.45
CA ARG A 6 -3.43 -8.86 1.41
C ARG A 6 -2.48 -8.16 0.45
N LEU A 7 -2.48 -8.63 -0.79
CA LEU A 7 -1.82 -8.00 -1.91
C LEU A 7 -2.87 -7.27 -2.74
N PHE A 8 -2.58 -6.04 -3.15
CA PHE A 8 -3.34 -5.34 -4.18
C PHE A 8 -2.41 -5.11 -5.36
N LEU A 9 -2.73 -5.78 -6.46
CA LEU A 9 -2.03 -5.60 -7.73
C LEU A 9 -2.75 -4.51 -8.51
N ILE A 10 -2.04 -3.45 -8.89
CA ILE A 10 -2.58 -2.48 -9.84
C ILE A 10 -1.99 -2.84 -11.20
N VAL A 11 -2.85 -3.33 -12.10
CA VAL A 11 -2.49 -3.65 -13.48
C VAL A 11 -3.07 -2.56 -14.37
N HIS A 12 -2.23 -1.89 -15.16
CA HIS A 12 -2.68 -0.99 -16.21
C HIS A 12 -2.55 -1.72 -17.55
N ILE A 13 -3.67 -1.87 -18.24
CA ILE A 13 -3.71 -2.36 -19.62
C ILE A 13 -3.58 -1.13 -20.51
N LEU A 14 -2.48 -1.02 -21.26
CA LEU A 14 -2.31 0.05 -22.24
C LEU A 14 -3.11 -0.31 -23.49
N TYR A 15 -4.31 0.25 -23.63
CA TYR A 15 -5.14 0.09 -24.82
C TYR A 15 -4.69 1.07 -25.91
N ARG A 16 -4.33 0.59 -27.11
CA ARG A 16 -4.27 1.43 -28.32
C ARG A 16 -5.72 1.62 -28.80
N PRO A 17 -6.24 2.85 -28.91
CA PRO A 17 -7.65 3.09 -29.20
C PRO A 17 -7.92 2.85 -30.69
N ALA A 18 -8.26 1.61 -31.04
CA ALA A 18 -9.02 1.30 -32.23
C ALA A 18 -9.81 0.02 -31.94
N LEU A 19 -11.13 0.21 -31.71
CA LEU A 19 -12.18 -0.81 -31.60
C LEU A 19 -12.37 -1.45 -30.21
N ILE A 20 -13.63 -1.35 -29.74
CA ILE A 20 -14.30 -2.04 -28.61
C ILE A 20 -14.30 -1.28 -27.25
N PRO A 21 -15.37 -0.52 -26.93
CA PRO A 21 -15.49 0.26 -25.68
C PRO A 21 -15.94 -0.52 -24.42
N LYS A 22 -16.08 -1.85 -24.46
CA LYS A 22 -16.93 -2.59 -23.48
C LYS A 22 -16.23 -3.53 -22.48
N LEU A 23 -14.90 -3.44 -22.30
CA LEU A 23 -14.15 -4.40 -21.47
C LEU A 23 -13.35 -3.80 -20.31
N TRP A 24 -13.75 -2.64 -19.78
CA TRP A 24 -13.16 -2.12 -18.54
C TRP A 24 -13.80 -2.79 -17.31
N PRO A 25 -13.07 -3.56 -16.47
CA PRO A 25 -13.56 -3.87 -15.14
C PRO A 25 -13.53 -2.58 -14.31
N ALA A 26 -14.68 -2.18 -13.77
CA ALA A 26 -14.83 -0.98 -12.93
C ALA A 26 -14.00 -1.01 -11.62
N GLU A 27 -13.30 -2.11 -11.34
CA GLU A 27 -12.45 -2.30 -10.17
C GLU A 27 -11.07 -2.88 -10.55
N PRO A 28 -9.98 -2.50 -9.85
CA PRO A 28 -8.67 -3.12 -10.04
C PRO A 28 -8.73 -4.62 -9.74
N LEU A 29 -8.16 -5.44 -10.62
CA LEU A 29 -8.07 -6.89 -10.46
C LEU A 29 -7.37 -7.26 -9.14
N ARG A 30 -8.11 -7.85 -8.20
CA ARG A 30 -7.57 -8.35 -6.93
C ARG A 30 -6.99 -9.74 -7.11
N VAL A 31 -5.67 -9.84 -7.24
CA VAL A 31 -4.96 -11.14 -7.18
C VAL A 31 -4.61 -11.46 -5.73
N ILE A 32 -5.18 -12.56 -5.19
CA ILE A 32 -4.88 -13.03 -3.83
C ILE A 32 -3.76 -14.06 -3.89
N ILE A 33 -2.55 -13.69 -3.44
CA ILE A 33 -1.42 -14.62 -3.30
C ILE A 33 -1.44 -15.22 -1.89
N LYS A 34 -1.56 -16.55 -1.79
CA LYS A 34 -1.44 -17.27 -0.50
C LYS A 34 0.03 -17.59 -0.22
N LEU A 35 0.53 -17.13 0.94
CA LEU A 35 1.88 -17.42 1.42
C LEU A 35 2.05 -18.90 1.79
N GLY A 36 3.05 -19.55 1.20
CA GLY A 36 3.42 -20.97 1.42
C GLY A 36 3.78 -21.72 0.14
N THR A 37 3.46 -21.15 -1.02
CA THR A 37 3.62 -21.79 -2.34
C THR A 37 3.98 -20.73 -3.39
N ILE A 38 4.98 -19.88 -3.14
CA ILE A 38 5.62 -19.18 -4.27
C ILE A 38 6.56 -20.20 -4.93
N LYS A 39 5.97 -21.18 -5.63
CA LYS A 39 6.70 -21.92 -6.67
C LYS A 39 6.50 -21.26 -8.03
N GLU A 40 5.37 -20.59 -8.22
CA GLU A 40 5.03 -19.87 -9.44
C GLU A 40 4.32 -18.56 -9.06
N PHE A 41 4.97 -17.42 -9.29
CA PHE A 41 4.23 -16.20 -9.56
C PHE A 41 3.72 -16.36 -10.98
N ALA A 42 2.56 -17.01 -11.12
CA ALA A 42 1.80 -16.87 -12.34
C ALA A 42 1.38 -15.40 -12.40
N ILE A 43 2.22 -14.54 -12.98
CA ILE A 43 1.69 -13.64 -14.01
C ILE A 43 0.94 -14.64 -14.87
N GLY A 44 -0.39 -14.62 -14.82
CA GLY A 44 -1.14 -15.55 -15.65
C GLY A 44 -0.49 -15.45 -17.02
N GLU A 45 0.13 -16.53 -17.47
CA GLU A 45 0.14 -16.81 -18.89
C GLU A 45 -1.34 -16.75 -19.19
N TYR A 46 -1.83 -15.57 -19.58
CA TYR A 46 -3.00 -15.53 -20.41
C TYR A 46 -2.53 -16.40 -21.56
N PRO A 47 -3.09 -17.61 -21.75
CA PRO A 47 -2.85 -18.29 -23.00
C PRO A 47 -3.16 -17.21 -24.03
N SER A 48 -2.21 -16.93 -24.91
CA SER A 48 -2.53 -16.27 -26.17
C SER A 48 -3.85 -16.90 -26.59
N VAL A 49 -4.93 -16.12 -26.66
CA VAL A 49 -6.26 -16.65 -26.93
C VAL A 49 -6.15 -17.35 -28.29
N GLN A 50 -5.90 -18.66 -28.27
CA GLN A 50 -5.92 -19.49 -29.45
C GLN A 50 -7.38 -19.85 -29.59
N ASP A 51 -8.09 -18.96 -30.26
CA ASP A 51 -9.47 -19.16 -30.66
C ASP A 51 -9.48 -20.38 -31.57
N THR A 52 -9.93 -21.51 -31.03
CA THR A 52 -10.08 -22.76 -31.77
C THR A 52 -11.39 -22.67 -32.55
N GLY A 53 -11.28 -22.12 -33.75
CA GLY A 53 -12.14 -22.42 -34.89
C GLY A 53 -13.55 -21.83 -34.88
N LYS A 54 -13.78 -20.85 -35.76
CA LYS A 54 -14.65 -21.02 -36.92
C LYS A 54 -14.47 -19.85 -37.90
N ALA A 55 -14.38 -20.21 -39.18
CA ALA A 55 -14.19 -19.29 -40.29
C ALA A 55 -15.31 -18.25 -40.37
N GLY A 56 -14.94 -17.00 -40.64
CA GLY A 56 -15.85 -15.97 -41.17
C GLY A 56 -16.11 -14.76 -40.29
N THR A 57 -15.09 -13.97 -39.97
CA THR A 57 -15.08 -12.48 -39.98
C THR A 57 -13.69 -12.04 -39.54
N GLY A 58 -13.02 -11.18 -40.30
CA GLY A 58 -11.66 -10.72 -39.99
C GLY A 58 -11.61 -9.87 -38.72
N LEU A 59 -11.51 -10.50 -37.55
CA LEU A 59 -11.06 -9.86 -36.31
C LEU A 59 -9.61 -10.24 -36.11
N GLY A 60 -8.68 -9.31 -36.38
CA GLY A 60 -7.27 -9.51 -36.10
C GLY A 60 -7.04 -9.76 -34.61
N THR A 61 -6.23 -10.75 -34.27
CA THR A 61 -5.75 -11.00 -32.91
C THR A 61 -4.92 -9.79 -32.46
N ALA A 62 -5.52 -8.94 -31.62
CA ALA A 62 -4.83 -7.78 -31.04
C ALA A 62 -3.92 -8.23 -29.88
N ILE A 63 -2.60 -8.22 -30.11
CA ILE A 63 -1.62 -8.41 -29.03
C ILE A 63 -1.66 -7.15 -28.14
N THR A 64 -2.02 -7.34 -26.87
CA THR A 64 -2.08 -6.25 -25.88
C THR A 64 -0.94 -6.40 -24.88
N GLU A 65 -0.11 -5.36 -24.72
CA GLU A 65 0.94 -5.33 -23.71
C GLU A 65 0.32 -5.09 -22.33
N ILE A 66 0.57 -6.02 -21.40
CA ILE A 66 0.14 -5.91 -20.01
C ILE A 66 1.33 -5.42 -19.19
N LYS A 67 1.17 -4.30 -18.48
CA LYS A 67 2.18 -3.76 -17.57
C LYS A 67 1.72 -3.87 -16.12
N LEU A 68 2.58 -4.42 -15.26
CA LEU A 68 2.43 -4.29 -13.82
C LEU A 68 2.75 -2.85 -13.41
N HIS A 69 1.76 -2.14 -12.87
CA HIS A 69 1.92 -0.73 -12.51
C HIS A 69 2.41 -0.55 -11.09
N ALA A 70 1.79 -1.24 -10.13
CA ALA A 70 2.21 -1.13 -8.74
C ALA A 70 1.84 -2.37 -7.92
N LEU A 71 2.65 -2.62 -6.89
CA LEU A 71 2.42 -3.65 -5.88
C LEU A 71 2.17 -2.99 -4.52
N VAL A 72 0.91 -2.94 -4.10
CA VAL A 72 0.54 -2.37 -2.79
C VAL A 72 0.35 -3.50 -1.78
N CYS A 73 1.17 -3.48 -0.73
CA CYS A 73 1.14 -4.49 0.32
C CYS A 73 1.62 -3.93 1.66
N ASP A 74 1.29 -4.62 2.75
CA ASP A 74 1.76 -4.23 4.08
C ASP A 74 3.28 -4.45 4.23
N ALA A 75 3.88 -3.86 5.26
CA ALA A 75 5.33 -3.87 5.42
C ALA A 75 5.94 -5.29 5.54
N PRO A 76 5.34 -6.26 6.28
CA PRO A 76 5.80 -7.65 6.28
C PRO A 76 5.74 -8.30 4.90
N ALA A 77 4.63 -8.15 4.16
CA ALA A 77 4.49 -8.69 2.82
C ALA A 77 5.51 -8.09 1.85
N LYS A 78 5.73 -6.77 1.93
CA LYS A 78 6.73 -6.06 1.13
C LYS A 78 8.12 -6.65 1.36
N SER A 79 8.51 -6.81 2.63
CA SER A 79 9.82 -7.38 2.98
C SER A 79 10.00 -8.79 2.45
N PHE A 80 8.96 -9.62 2.55
CA PHE A 80 8.99 -10.99 2.06
C PHE A 80 9.09 -11.06 0.54
N ILE A 81 8.26 -10.31 -0.17
CA ILE A 81 8.18 -10.35 -1.63
C ILE A 81 9.44 -9.79 -2.29
N LEU A 82 9.98 -8.70 -1.73
CA LEU A 82 11.20 -8.08 -2.25
C LEU A 82 12.49 -8.75 -1.74
N GLY A 83 12.39 -9.72 -0.82
CA GLY A 83 13.57 -10.34 -0.22
C GLY A 83 14.42 -9.35 0.58
N VAL A 84 13.80 -8.34 1.18
CA VAL A 84 14.49 -7.25 1.91
C VAL A 84 14.31 -7.37 3.42
N LYS A 85 15.11 -6.60 4.17
CA LYS A 85 15.07 -6.54 5.61
C LYS A 85 13.67 -6.18 6.12
N ASN A 86 13.27 -6.88 7.18
CA ASN A 86 11.96 -6.69 7.80
C ASN A 86 11.84 -5.27 8.40
N HIS A 87 10.63 -4.71 8.37
CA HIS A 87 10.26 -3.32 8.71
C HIS A 87 10.68 -2.78 10.10
N ASN A 88 11.22 -3.63 10.98
CA ASN A 88 11.73 -3.25 12.30
C ASN A 88 13.27 -3.13 12.35
N GLY A 89 13.96 -3.40 11.23
CA GLY A 89 15.41 -3.34 11.14
C GLY A 89 15.95 -1.92 10.95
N TYR A 90 17.21 -1.71 11.30
CA TYR A 90 17.93 -0.43 11.09
C TYR A 90 17.93 0.00 9.62
N TYR A 91 18.25 -0.94 8.72
CA TYR A 91 18.25 -0.77 7.27
C TYR A 91 16.99 -1.39 6.65
N SER A 92 15.79 -0.96 7.09
CA SER A 92 14.52 -1.58 6.67
C SER A 92 13.59 -0.68 5.87
N CYS A 93 13.85 0.63 5.83
CA CYS A 93 13.07 1.52 4.99
C CYS A 93 13.37 1.21 3.53
N THR A 94 12.36 1.26 2.67
CA THR A 94 12.53 1.04 1.22
C THR A 94 12.75 2.34 0.45
N LYS A 95 12.97 3.44 1.18
CA LYS A 95 13.11 4.79 0.64
C LYS A 95 14.35 5.46 1.21
N CYS A 96 14.57 5.34 2.53
CA CYS A 96 15.75 5.84 3.21
C CYS A 96 16.80 4.73 3.32
N THR A 97 18.08 5.10 3.35
CA THR A 97 19.18 4.14 3.56
C THR A 97 19.30 3.67 5.01
N GLU A 98 19.36 4.59 5.97
CA GLU A 98 19.62 4.26 7.39
C GLU A 98 18.55 4.80 8.34
N GLY A 99 18.24 4.00 9.36
CA GLY A 99 17.44 4.41 10.50
C GLY A 99 18.30 4.94 11.66
N LYS A 100 17.65 5.30 12.76
CA LYS A 100 18.28 5.56 14.06
C LYS A 100 17.54 4.79 15.13
N TYR A 101 18.28 4.22 16.08
CA TYR A 101 17.71 3.58 17.27
C TYR A 101 17.53 4.60 18.39
N VAL A 102 16.29 4.81 18.83
CA VAL A 102 15.96 5.60 20.03
C VAL A 102 14.90 4.86 20.82
N ASN A 103 15.14 4.69 22.13
CA ASN A 103 14.19 4.06 23.07
C ASN A 103 13.64 2.70 22.61
N GLY A 104 14.54 1.84 22.11
CA GLY A 104 14.19 0.50 21.63
C GLY A 104 13.37 0.48 20.32
N ARG A 105 13.32 1.60 19.58
CA ARG A 105 12.61 1.72 18.31
C ARG A 105 13.53 2.28 17.22
N VAL A 106 13.35 1.79 16.01
CA VAL A 106 13.96 2.40 14.81
C VAL A 106 13.06 3.51 14.31
N TYR A 107 13.63 4.67 14.00
CA TYR A 107 12.96 5.74 13.28
C TYR A 107 13.86 6.29 12.18
N PHE A 108 13.27 6.86 11.14
CA PHE A 108 13.99 7.41 9.99
C PHE A 108 13.85 8.94 10.05
N PRO A 109 14.85 9.67 10.59
CA PRO A 109 14.79 11.12 10.65
C PRO A 109 14.83 11.71 9.24
N ILE A 110 14.10 12.81 9.05
CA ILE A 110 14.29 13.66 7.88
C ILE A 110 15.69 14.27 8.03
N LYS A 111 16.54 14.07 7.03
CA LYS A 111 17.85 14.73 6.95
C LYS A 111 17.66 16.01 6.14
N ASP A 112 18.06 17.14 6.71
CA ASP A 112 17.96 18.46 6.06
C ASP A 112 18.87 18.57 4.82
N THR A 113 19.90 17.71 4.74
CA THR A 113 20.82 17.60 3.61
C THR A 113 20.62 16.28 2.87
N ASN A 114 20.35 16.39 1.56
CA ASN A 114 20.24 15.35 0.54
C ASN A 114 20.12 13.91 1.08
N PRO A 115 18.92 13.49 1.55
CA PRO A 115 18.76 12.14 2.06
C PRO A 115 19.10 11.16 0.94
N PHE A 116 20.06 10.27 1.17
CA PHE A 116 20.37 9.20 0.24
C PHE A 116 19.10 8.33 0.10
N LEU A 117 18.40 8.51 -1.02
CA LEU A 117 17.19 7.77 -1.35
C LEU A 117 17.58 6.52 -2.10
N GLN A 118 16.92 5.41 -1.79
CA GLN A 118 17.11 4.19 -2.55
C GLN A 118 16.59 4.37 -3.98
N THR A 119 17.32 3.81 -4.96
CA THR A 119 16.97 3.86 -6.38
C THR A 119 16.76 2.44 -6.92
N ASP A 120 15.96 2.31 -7.98
CA ASP A 120 15.79 1.01 -8.63
C ASP A 120 17.11 0.52 -9.25
N GLU A 121 17.91 1.41 -9.84
CA GLU A 121 19.21 1.07 -10.44
C GLU A 121 20.16 0.45 -9.42
N ASP A 122 20.31 1.07 -8.24
CA ASP A 122 21.17 0.53 -7.19
C ASP A 122 20.62 -0.79 -6.62
N PHE A 123 19.28 -0.93 -6.55
CA PHE A 123 18.64 -2.17 -6.12
C PHE A 123 18.90 -3.30 -7.13
N PHE A 124 18.81 -3.04 -8.43
CA PHE A 124 19.13 -4.02 -9.49
C PHE A 124 20.60 -4.43 -9.46
N ASN A 125 21.49 -3.49 -9.15
CA ASN A 125 22.92 -3.74 -8.99
C ASN A 125 23.29 -4.37 -7.62
N ASN A 126 22.29 -4.72 -6.81
CA ASN A 126 22.45 -5.32 -5.47
C ASN A 126 23.38 -4.51 -4.54
N LYS A 127 23.34 -3.18 -4.61
CA LYS A 127 24.25 -2.30 -3.85
C LYS A 127 23.89 -2.17 -2.36
N TYR A 128 22.71 -2.64 -1.93
CA TYR A 128 22.24 -2.45 -0.56
C TYR A 128 22.38 -3.73 0.28
N GLU A 129 23.62 -4.14 0.57
CA GLU A 129 23.95 -5.40 1.27
C GLU A 129 23.15 -5.61 2.58
N ASP A 130 23.00 -4.55 3.37
CA ASP A 130 22.34 -4.59 4.68
C ASP A 130 20.80 -4.63 4.62
N TYR A 131 20.25 -4.33 3.45
CA TYR A 131 18.82 -4.23 3.16
C TYR A 131 18.33 -5.37 2.26
N GLN A 132 19.08 -5.78 1.24
CA GLN A 132 18.77 -6.88 0.32
C GLN A 132 19.29 -8.20 0.88
N ILE A 133 18.39 -9.07 1.34
CA ILE A 133 18.74 -10.36 1.96
C ILE A 133 18.74 -11.46 0.91
N VAL A 134 17.76 -11.45 0.01
CA VAL A 134 17.58 -12.46 -1.04
C VAL A 134 17.17 -11.76 -2.33
N GLU A 135 17.61 -12.28 -3.48
CA GLU A 135 17.17 -11.81 -4.78
C GLU A 135 15.66 -12.05 -4.97
N THR A 136 14.95 -11.02 -5.44
CA THR A 136 13.51 -11.10 -5.70
C THR A 136 13.22 -11.42 -7.16
N ILE A 137 12.20 -12.25 -7.40
CA ILE A 137 11.70 -12.55 -8.75
C ILE A 137 11.19 -11.31 -9.50
N PHE A 138 10.85 -10.24 -8.76
CA PHE A 138 10.34 -8.99 -9.34
C PHE A 138 11.38 -8.24 -10.16
N ILE A 139 12.68 -8.54 -9.98
CA ILE A 139 13.75 -8.00 -10.82
C ILE A 139 13.62 -8.48 -12.28
N LYS A 140 13.00 -9.65 -12.49
CA LYS A 140 12.82 -10.23 -13.84
C LYS A 140 11.64 -9.64 -14.61
N ILE A 141 10.80 -8.82 -13.95
CA ILE A 141 9.63 -8.22 -14.60
C ILE A 141 10.08 -6.96 -15.35
N PRO A 142 9.92 -6.91 -16.69
CA PRO A 142 10.35 -5.76 -17.46
C PRO A 142 9.55 -4.50 -17.07
N LYS A 143 10.24 -3.36 -17.01
CA LYS A 143 9.66 -2.04 -16.71
C LYS A 143 8.96 -1.94 -15.33
N PHE A 144 9.35 -2.79 -14.38
CA PHE A 144 8.88 -2.75 -12.99
C PHE A 144 10.05 -2.42 -12.04
N GLY A 145 9.91 -1.35 -11.27
CA GLY A 145 10.89 -0.90 -10.28
C GLY A 145 10.54 -1.36 -8.86
N PRO A 146 11.34 -2.25 -8.22
CA PRO A 146 11.08 -2.70 -6.84
C PRO A 146 11.03 -1.58 -5.79
N ILE A 147 11.70 -0.46 -6.04
CA ILE A 147 11.70 0.73 -5.18
C ILE A 147 10.58 1.68 -5.58
N THR A 148 10.40 1.99 -6.86
CA THR A 148 9.40 2.97 -7.34
C THR A 148 7.98 2.42 -7.37
N ASP A 149 7.77 1.22 -7.91
CA ASP A 149 6.45 0.62 -8.16
C ASP A 149 5.91 -0.20 -6.98
N VAL A 150 6.66 -0.28 -5.88
CA VAL A 150 6.20 -0.88 -4.62
C VAL A 150 6.05 0.21 -3.56
N PRO A 151 4.95 0.98 -3.60
CA PRO A 151 4.76 2.11 -2.71
C PRO A 151 4.60 1.67 -1.26
N LEU A 152 4.83 2.63 -0.37
CA LEU A 152 4.57 2.49 1.04
C LEU A 152 3.06 2.54 1.31
N ASP A 153 2.53 1.59 2.08
CA ASP A 153 1.08 1.51 2.31
C ASP A 153 0.57 2.63 3.23
N TYR A 154 -0.15 3.58 2.62
CA TYR A 154 -0.82 4.69 3.28
C TYR A 154 -1.73 4.25 4.43
N MET A 155 -2.43 3.12 4.29
CA MET A 155 -3.36 2.65 5.31
C MET A 155 -2.64 2.30 6.62
N HIS A 156 -1.55 1.55 6.53
CA HIS A 156 -0.78 1.13 7.70
C HIS A 156 0.11 2.25 8.25
N LEU A 157 0.72 3.06 7.39
CA LEU A 157 1.67 4.10 7.82
C LEU A 157 0.98 5.37 8.30
N VAL A 158 0.08 5.93 7.50
CA VAL A 158 -0.55 7.22 7.82
C VAL A 158 -1.74 7.01 8.72
N CYS A 159 -2.71 6.20 8.31
CA CYS A 159 -3.97 6.08 9.06
C CYS A 159 -3.77 5.33 10.40
N LEU A 160 -3.24 4.11 10.35
CA LEU A 160 -3.05 3.28 11.54
C LEU A 160 -1.76 3.60 12.30
N GLY A 161 -0.75 4.15 11.63
CA GLY A 161 0.53 4.54 12.22
C GLY A 161 0.47 5.93 12.82
N VAL A 162 0.48 6.97 11.98
CA VAL A 162 0.57 8.37 12.42
C VAL A 162 -0.72 8.87 13.06
N VAL A 163 -1.84 8.85 12.35
CA VAL A 163 -3.10 9.49 12.79
C VAL A 163 -3.61 8.84 14.06
N LYS A 164 -3.68 7.49 14.10
CA LYS A 164 -4.06 6.75 15.31
C LYS A 164 -3.16 7.11 16.51
N LYS A 165 -1.84 7.19 16.31
CA LYS A 165 -0.89 7.49 17.39
C LYS A 165 -1.07 8.92 17.91
N LEU A 166 -1.28 9.89 17.04
CA LEU A 166 -1.56 11.29 17.42
C LEU A 166 -2.86 11.38 18.23
N ILE A 167 -3.95 10.77 17.76
CA ILE A 167 -5.22 10.80 18.49
C ILE A 167 -5.07 10.13 19.87
N LEU A 168 -4.41 8.98 19.95
CA LEU A 168 -4.19 8.31 21.24
C LEU A 168 -3.31 9.13 22.18
N LEU A 169 -2.33 9.87 21.65
CA LEU A 169 -1.51 10.80 22.42
C LEU A 169 -2.38 11.95 22.98
N TRP A 170 -3.26 12.52 22.17
CA TRP A 170 -4.19 13.57 22.59
C TRP A 170 -5.26 13.11 23.58
N LEU A 171 -5.63 11.83 23.58
CA LEU A 171 -6.63 11.28 24.50
C LEU A 171 -6.05 10.73 25.80
N THR A 172 -4.90 10.06 25.72
CA THR A 172 -4.34 9.25 26.82
C THR A 172 -2.87 9.51 27.10
N GLY A 173 -2.25 10.43 26.36
CA GLY A 173 -0.86 10.82 26.55
C GLY A 173 -0.63 11.73 27.77
N PRO A 174 0.61 12.25 27.90
CA PRO A 174 0.97 13.19 28.96
C PRO A 174 0.06 14.42 28.98
N LEU A 175 -0.15 14.98 30.18
CA LEU A 175 -1.02 16.15 30.38
C LEU A 175 -0.65 17.35 29.49
N SER A 176 0.64 17.52 29.17
CA SER A 176 1.15 18.60 28.32
C SER A 176 0.61 18.58 26.89
N VAL A 177 0.14 17.43 26.39
CA VAL A 177 -0.37 17.25 25.03
C VAL A 177 -1.80 16.72 24.99
N ARG A 178 -2.41 16.46 26.15
CA ARG A 178 -3.73 15.83 26.25
C ARG A 178 -4.83 16.89 26.11
N LEU A 179 -5.83 16.59 25.29
CA LEU A 179 -6.99 17.45 25.12
C LEU A 179 -7.90 17.41 26.36
N SER A 180 -8.59 18.52 26.62
CA SER A 180 -9.60 18.58 27.67
C SER A 180 -10.84 17.76 27.29
N ASN A 181 -11.60 17.30 28.29
CA ASN A 181 -12.84 16.56 28.06
C ASN A 181 -13.85 17.37 27.21
N ASN A 182 -13.90 18.68 27.42
CA ASN A 182 -14.78 19.58 26.64
C ASN A 182 -14.38 19.59 25.16
N MET A 183 -13.08 19.67 24.84
CA MET A 183 -12.60 19.59 23.46
C MET A 183 -12.89 18.23 22.84
N ILE A 184 -12.70 17.14 23.59
CA ILE A 184 -12.98 15.77 23.12
C ILE A 184 -14.48 15.58 22.81
N ASN A 185 -15.35 16.16 23.65
CA ASN A 185 -16.80 16.14 23.43
C ASN A 185 -17.18 16.95 22.20
N ASN A 186 -16.65 18.18 22.06
CA ASN A 186 -16.90 19.02 20.88
C ASN A 186 -16.46 18.33 19.57
N ILE A 187 -15.26 17.74 19.55
CA ILE A 187 -14.78 16.97 18.38
C ILE A 187 -15.69 15.77 18.11
N SER A 188 -16.15 15.07 19.16
CA SER A 188 -17.07 13.94 19.00
C SER A 188 -18.41 14.37 18.42
N GLU A 189 -18.94 15.51 18.83
CA GLU A 189 -20.19 16.07 18.31
C GLU A 189 -20.05 16.45 16.84
N GLN A 190 -18.95 17.11 16.46
CA GLN A 190 -18.64 17.43 15.05
C GLN A 190 -18.54 16.17 14.18
N LEU A 191 -17.86 15.12 14.67
CA LEU A 191 -17.81 13.84 13.96
C LEU A 191 -19.20 13.22 13.77
N MET A 192 -20.07 13.35 14.78
CA MET A 192 -21.44 12.86 14.71
C MET A 192 -22.33 13.69 13.77
N GLN A 193 -22.07 14.98 13.63
CA GLN A 193 -22.73 15.83 12.63
C GLN A 193 -22.33 15.41 11.20
N ILE A 194 -21.04 15.23 10.96
CA ILE A 194 -20.50 14.78 9.65
C ILE A 194 -21.04 13.39 9.30
N ARG A 195 -21.31 12.54 10.29
CA ARG A 195 -21.81 11.16 10.09
C ARG A 195 -23.03 11.10 9.17
N ASN A 196 -23.88 12.10 9.20
CA ASN A 196 -25.12 12.15 8.42
C ASN A 196 -24.90 12.64 6.98
N SER A 197 -23.78 13.33 6.70
CA SER A 197 -23.42 13.80 5.36
C SER A 197 -22.44 12.88 4.62
N VAL A 198 -22.09 11.73 5.19
CA VAL A 198 -21.17 10.77 4.56
C VAL A 198 -21.88 9.99 3.43
N PRO A 199 -21.37 10.03 2.18
CA PRO A 199 -21.93 9.26 1.07
C PRO A 199 -21.90 7.74 1.29
N TYR A 200 -22.76 7.01 0.58
CA TYR A 200 -22.87 5.55 0.69
C TYR A 200 -21.59 4.81 0.25
N ASP A 201 -20.78 5.43 -0.63
CA ASP A 201 -19.51 4.87 -1.11
C ASP A 201 -18.47 4.67 0.00
N TYR A 202 -18.67 5.31 1.15
CA TYR A 202 -17.81 5.12 2.31
C TYR A 202 -18.22 3.87 3.09
N THR A 203 -17.28 2.92 3.16
CA THR A 203 -17.46 1.65 3.90
C THR A 203 -17.82 1.80 5.39
N ARG A 204 -17.50 2.93 6.03
CA ARG A 204 -17.82 3.18 7.45
C ARG A 204 -18.14 4.65 7.66
N ARG A 205 -19.08 4.93 8.56
CA ARG A 205 -19.39 6.29 9.01
C ARG A 205 -18.54 6.65 10.25
N PRO A 206 -18.22 7.94 10.46
CA PRO A 206 -17.54 8.42 11.67
C PRO A 206 -18.26 8.00 12.95
N ARG A 207 -17.47 7.78 14.00
CA ARG A 207 -17.95 7.47 15.36
C ARG A 207 -17.36 8.49 16.33
N SER A 208 -17.95 8.59 17.52
CA SER A 208 -17.40 9.41 18.60
C SER A 208 -15.97 8.98 18.97
N MET A 209 -15.18 9.96 19.44
CA MET A 209 -13.81 9.76 19.95
C MET A 209 -13.74 8.75 21.10
N LYS A 210 -14.85 8.52 21.82
CA LYS A 210 -14.95 7.49 22.87
C LYS A 210 -14.62 6.08 22.36
N HIS A 211 -14.85 5.82 21.08
CA HIS A 211 -14.65 4.50 20.46
C HIS A 211 -13.37 4.41 19.63
N VAL A 212 -12.42 5.35 19.74
CA VAL A 212 -11.20 5.41 18.92
C VAL A 212 -10.40 4.11 18.93
N ARG A 213 -10.37 3.38 20.04
CA ARG A 213 -9.66 2.08 20.13
C ARG A 213 -10.22 1.03 19.17
N LEU A 214 -11.50 1.16 18.79
CA LEU A 214 -12.22 0.26 17.89
C LEU A 214 -12.27 0.79 16.45
N TRP A 215 -11.70 1.96 16.18
CA TRP A 215 -11.66 2.53 14.83
C TRP A 215 -10.79 1.69 13.89
N LYS A 216 -11.25 1.57 12.65
CA LYS A 216 -10.49 0.98 11.54
C LYS A 216 -9.78 2.09 10.76
N ALA A 217 -8.84 1.71 9.90
CA ALA A 217 -8.03 2.66 9.13
C ALA A 217 -8.87 3.68 8.34
N THR A 218 -10.02 3.25 7.81
CA THR A 218 -10.95 4.12 7.07
C THR A 218 -11.53 5.26 7.91
N GLU A 219 -11.68 5.06 9.22
CA GLU A 219 -12.19 6.08 10.14
C GLU A 219 -11.09 7.05 10.54
N PHE A 220 -9.86 6.55 10.78
CA PHE A 220 -8.70 7.41 10.96
C PHE A 220 -8.44 8.29 9.72
N ARG A 221 -8.59 7.72 8.51
CA ARG A 221 -8.53 8.49 7.26
C ARG A 221 -9.57 9.60 7.22
N GLN A 222 -10.82 9.27 7.54
CA GLN A 222 -11.91 10.27 7.54
C GLN A 222 -11.67 11.38 8.56
N PHE A 223 -11.21 11.03 9.76
CA PHE A 223 -10.83 12.02 10.77
C PHE A 223 -9.76 12.98 10.22
N PHE A 224 -8.69 12.44 9.63
CA PHE A 224 -7.58 13.23 9.08
C PHE A 224 -7.99 14.13 7.91
N LEU A 225 -8.90 13.67 7.05
CA LEU A 225 -9.34 14.47 5.89
C LEU A 225 -10.36 15.55 6.25
N ASN A 226 -11.11 15.37 7.35
CA ASN A 226 -12.15 16.31 7.79
C ASN A 226 -11.71 17.19 8.97
N SER A 227 -10.47 17.07 9.44
CA SER A 227 -9.88 18.02 10.39
C SER A 227 -9.44 19.27 9.64
N LYS A 228 -10.34 20.24 9.48
CA LYS A 228 -10.03 21.61 9.07
C LYS A 228 -10.24 22.56 10.23
#